data_AF-A0A2D5J1B0-F1
#
_entry.id   AF-A0A2D5J1B0-F1
#
_cell.length_a   1.000
_cell.length_b   1.000
_cell.length_c   1.000
_cell.angle_alpha   90.00
_cell.angle_beta   90.00
_cell.angle_gamma   90.00
#
_symmetry.space_group_name_H-M   'P 1'
#
loop_
_entity.id
_entity.type
_entity.pdbx_description
1 polymer ?
#
loop_
_entity_poly.entity_id
_entity_poly.type
_entity_poly.pdbx_seq_one_letter_code
_entity_poly.pdbx_strand_id
1 'polypeptide(L)'
;MDSFDTITYFGDSLTDDGNYYEIIYGYPADPSLNAVDPYFNIGPYGALTNEYTHSTYLQQLTGASIENHAVVGACAVGSNVITPSSWGVDTPPTDINLAAQVGRFLDDPGASTGPGSAAIVFIGSNDAAGGFGAQYTPGDEGTAAFNAMAAARLGAMIGEVLDSVRTIAQAGVEVTFLGTLPTCDFYPPLDTYNDQTRASFDSIIHGFNAGLDGIAAGLRTEGIDVRIIDYGALCAAMTDDATSFGVIAPRGSVLIAGTQGYDPAQFAFWNGYHPAEAYQKAWAALDAFTLDDGTTTRLSDSRDRFTDNDAAALTLGLGGDDLLWLGGGDDVGLGGSGNDVILGQDGDDHAIGGAGNDLLRGLSGNDFLGGGEGNDILTGGHGRDVLFGGTGSDILRGGNDDDVFIHVAPELIGGSGVDLDVIVGGAGDDALYLVLTSDTAAQYRAGQITLEDLGLSLRSIEDIIVIDGAADGALDDAFGDMGWYDMADMWGFV
;
A
#
# COMPACT_ATOMS: atom_id res chain seq x y z
N MET A 1 -14.51 -5.64 -3.97
CA MET A 1 -14.94 -5.35 -5.37
C MET A 1 -15.44 -6.63 -6.06
N ASP A 2 -15.81 -7.65 -5.27
CA ASP A 2 -15.72 -9.07 -5.68
C ASP A 2 -17.03 -9.59 -6.26
N SER A 3 -18.00 -8.68 -6.41
CA SER A 3 -19.28 -8.93 -7.06
C SER A 3 -19.25 -8.65 -8.56
N PHE A 4 -18.16 -8.08 -9.09
CA PHE A 4 -18.03 -7.74 -10.51
C PHE A 4 -17.25 -8.82 -11.25
N ASP A 5 -17.78 -9.26 -12.39
CA ASP A 5 -17.12 -10.20 -13.29
C ASP A 5 -16.06 -9.51 -14.16
N THR A 6 -16.28 -8.23 -14.47
CA THR A 6 -15.43 -7.43 -15.36
C THR A 6 -15.28 -6.00 -14.87
N ILE A 7 -14.07 -5.44 -14.94
CA ILE A 7 -13.78 -4.05 -14.56
C ILE A 7 -13.00 -3.36 -15.68
N THR A 8 -13.56 -2.28 -16.21
CA THR A 8 -12.95 -1.47 -17.26
C THR A 8 -12.26 -0.25 -16.67
N TYR A 9 -10.98 -0.04 -16.96
CA TYR A 9 -10.22 1.14 -16.51
C TYR A 9 -10.11 2.20 -17.59
N PHE A 10 -10.32 3.46 -17.19
CA PHE A 10 -10.02 4.66 -17.96
C PHE A 10 -9.13 5.55 -17.11
N GLY A 11 -8.02 6.02 -17.66
CA GLY A 11 -7.03 6.71 -16.84
C GLY A 11 -5.81 7.22 -17.58
N ASP A 12 -4.79 7.54 -16.80
CA ASP A 12 -3.51 8.03 -17.29
C ASP A 12 -2.34 7.10 -16.94
N SER A 13 -1.14 7.65 -16.81
CA SER A 13 0.08 6.91 -16.49
C SER A 13 0.07 6.22 -15.12
N LEU A 14 -0.83 6.61 -14.21
CA LEU A 14 -0.98 5.94 -12.93
C LEU A 14 -1.65 4.56 -13.04
N THR A 15 -2.34 4.30 -14.16
CA THR A 15 -3.20 3.14 -14.39
C THR A 15 -2.77 2.30 -15.60
N ASP A 16 -2.12 2.91 -16.60
CA ASP A 16 -1.68 2.24 -17.83
C ASP A 16 -0.77 1.04 -17.54
N ASP A 17 -1.17 -0.13 -18.04
CA ASP A 17 -0.52 -1.43 -17.91
C ASP A 17 0.16 -1.92 -19.20
N GLY A 18 0.36 -1.03 -20.19
CA GLY A 18 1.09 -1.33 -21.43
C GLY A 18 0.51 -0.73 -22.71
N ASN A 19 -0.64 -0.04 -22.63
CA ASN A 19 -1.31 0.58 -23.78
C ASN A 19 -0.42 1.62 -24.47
N TYR A 20 0.24 2.51 -23.70
CA TYR A 20 1.16 3.48 -24.30
C TYR A 20 2.32 2.81 -25.02
N TYR A 21 2.89 1.74 -24.43
CA TYR A 21 3.96 0.95 -25.04
C TYR A 21 3.51 0.39 -26.39
N GLU A 22 2.33 -0.21 -26.44
CA GLU A 22 1.77 -0.75 -27.68
C GLU A 22 1.51 0.33 -28.73
N ILE A 23 1.03 1.50 -28.33
CA ILE A 23 0.80 2.63 -29.24
C ILE A 23 2.10 3.09 -29.90
N ILE A 24 3.20 3.21 -29.14
CA ILE A 24 4.46 3.74 -29.68
C ILE A 24 5.26 2.71 -30.47
N TYR A 25 5.21 1.43 -30.06
CA TYR A 25 6.02 0.36 -30.67
C TYR A 25 5.24 -0.50 -31.67
N GLY A 26 3.90 -0.49 -31.61
CA GLY A 26 3.03 -1.26 -32.50
C GLY A 26 2.89 -2.74 -32.12
N TYR A 27 3.30 -3.11 -30.90
CA TYR A 27 3.17 -4.45 -30.33
C TYR A 27 3.17 -4.35 -28.79
N PRO A 28 2.52 -5.30 -28.08
CA PRO A 28 2.47 -5.29 -26.62
C PRO A 28 3.86 -5.50 -26.01
N ALA A 29 4.06 -4.98 -24.79
CA ALA A 29 5.29 -5.21 -24.04
C ALA A 29 5.49 -6.71 -23.78
N ASP A 30 6.73 -7.19 -23.92
CA ASP A 30 7.06 -8.58 -23.61
C ASP A 30 7.16 -8.77 -22.09
N PRO A 31 6.29 -9.59 -21.47
CA PRO A 31 6.31 -9.85 -20.04
C PRO A 31 7.63 -10.45 -19.54
N SER A 32 8.42 -11.07 -20.43
CA SER A 32 9.73 -11.66 -20.09
C SER A 32 10.89 -10.67 -20.13
N LEU A 33 10.65 -9.44 -20.61
CA LEU A 33 11.61 -8.36 -20.54
C LEU A 33 11.46 -7.64 -19.19
N ASN A 34 12.25 -8.07 -18.20
CA ASN A 34 12.53 -7.27 -16.98
C ASN A 34 13.34 -5.99 -17.30
N ALA A 35 13.47 -5.63 -18.58
CA ALA A 35 14.31 -4.55 -19.04
C ALA A 35 13.52 -3.25 -18.97
N VAL A 36 13.92 -2.40 -18.01
CA VAL A 36 13.57 -0.99 -18.00
C VAL A 36 13.85 -0.41 -19.38
N ASP A 37 12.86 0.19 -20.04
CA ASP A 37 13.12 1.00 -21.23
C ASP A 37 13.93 2.23 -20.78
N PRO A 38 15.23 2.32 -21.13
CA PRO A 38 16.10 3.36 -20.61
C PRO A 38 15.77 4.74 -21.18
N TYR A 39 14.93 4.84 -22.21
CA TYR A 39 14.50 6.10 -22.79
C TYR A 39 13.26 6.67 -22.10
N PHE A 40 12.39 5.81 -21.57
CA PHE A 40 11.08 6.21 -21.02
C PHE A 40 10.84 5.83 -19.57
N ASN A 41 11.80 5.17 -18.92
CA ASN A 41 11.65 4.67 -17.54
C ASN A 41 10.41 3.77 -17.37
N ILE A 42 10.01 3.10 -18.46
CA ILE A 42 8.93 2.11 -18.47
C ILE A 42 9.49 0.85 -17.82
N GLY A 43 8.79 0.38 -16.79
CA GLY A 43 9.15 -0.83 -16.08
C GLY A 43 8.63 -2.09 -16.78
N PRO A 44 8.58 -3.22 -16.06
CA PRO A 44 8.02 -4.46 -16.57
C PRO A 44 6.59 -4.30 -17.11
N TYR A 45 6.21 -5.16 -18.05
CA TYR A 45 4.88 -5.20 -18.68
C TYR A 45 4.44 -3.93 -19.42
N GLY A 46 5.30 -2.92 -19.55
CA GLY A 46 4.93 -1.66 -20.21
C GLY A 46 4.32 -0.62 -19.26
N ALA A 47 4.27 -0.90 -17.95
CA ALA A 47 3.75 0.00 -16.93
C ALA A 47 4.81 0.99 -16.43
N LEU A 48 4.38 2.15 -15.90
CA LEU A 48 5.28 3.13 -15.25
C LEU A 48 5.45 2.86 -13.75
N THR A 49 5.73 1.61 -13.39
CA THR A 49 6.03 1.18 -12.02
C THR A 49 7.08 0.05 -12.06
N ASN A 50 7.56 -0.42 -10.91
CA ASN A 50 8.57 -1.49 -10.87
C ASN A 50 8.01 -2.90 -11.09
N GLU A 51 6.70 -3.08 -11.01
CA GLU A 51 6.02 -4.36 -11.27
C GLU A 51 4.65 -4.10 -11.95
N TYR A 52 3.53 -4.53 -11.35
CA TYR A 52 2.20 -4.33 -11.91
C TYR A 52 1.53 -3.01 -11.47
N THR A 53 0.57 -2.53 -12.26
CA THR A 53 -0.33 -1.46 -11.80
C THR A 53 -1.44 -2.02 -10.92
N HIS A 54 -2.08 -1.14 -10.16
CA HIS A 54 -3.20 -1.47 -9.28
C HIS A 54 -4.36 -2.20 -9.99
N SER A 55 -4.54 -1.98 -11.30
CA SER A 55 -5.54 -2.69 -12.09
C SER A 55 -5.28 -4.20 -12.13
N THR A 56 -4.01 -4.61 -12.30
CA THR A 56 -3.62 -6.02 -12.33
C THR A 56 -3.64 -6.64 -10.92
N TYR A 57 -3.24 -5.91 -9.89
CA TYR A 57 -3.42 -6.40 -8.51
C TYR A 57 -4.92 -6.55 -8.18
N LEU A 58 -5.78 -5.64 -8.63
CA LEU A 58 -7.23 -5.77 -8.43
C LEU A 58 -7.78 -7.03 -9.12
N GLN A 59 -7.28 -7.36 -10.33
CA GLN A 59 -7.59 -8.63 -10.99
C GLN A 59 -7.23 -9.83 -10.11
N GLN A 60 -6.02 -9.83 -9.54
CA GLN A 60 -5.53 -10.92 -8.71
C GLN A 60 -6.37 -11.07 -7.43
N LEU A 61 -6.74 -9.96 -6.80
CA LEU A 61 -7.53 -9.93 -5.56
C LEU A 61 -8.98 -10.38 -5.78
N THR A 62 -9.61 -9.91 -6.85
CA THR A 62 -11.06 -10.09 -7.06
C THR A 62 -11.39 -11.27 -7.98
N GLY A 63 -10.44 -11.71 -8.81
CA GLY A 63 -10.67 -12.64 -9.91
C GLY A 63 -11.43 -12.03 -11.10
N ALA A 64 -11.75 -10.73 -11.08
CA ALA A 64 -12.45 -10.06 -12.17
C ALA A 64 -11.58 -9.95 -13.43
N SER A 65 -12.20 -10.01 -14.61
CA SER A 65 -11.49 -9.70 -15.85
C SER A 65 -11.26 -8.19 -15.96
N ILE A 66 -10.03 -7.77 -16.25
CA ILE A 66 -9.69 -6.36 -16.44
C ILE A 66 -9.63 -6.01 -17.92
N GLU A 67 -10.24 -4.87 -18.27
CA GLU A 67 -10.16 -4.24 -19.58
C GLU A 67 -9.59 -2.82 -19.40
N ASN A 68 -8.30 -2.62 -19.67
CA ASN A 68 -7.63 -1.35 -19.38
C ASN A 68 -7.50 -0.49 -20.64
N HIS A 69 -8.09 0.72 -20.63
CA HIS A 69 -7.98 1.72 -21.69
C HIS A 69 -7.13 2.93 -21.30
N ALA A 70 -6.56 2.95 -20.09
CA ALA A 70 -5.72 4.03 -19.62
C ALA A 70 -4.46 4.17 -20.48
N VAL A 71 -4.00 5.41 -20.68
CA VAL A 71 -2.83 5.67 -21.52
C VAL A 71 -1.90 6.67 -20.83
N VAL A 72 -0.59 6.36 -20.79
CA VAL A 72 0.43 7.28 -20.29
C VAL A 72 0.26 8.68 -20.90
N GLY A 73 0.30 9.68 -20.04
CA GLY A 73 0.23 11.09 -20.43
C GLY A 73 -1.15 11.56 -20.88
N ALA A 74 -2.19 10.73 -20.76
CA ALA A 74 -3.57 11.14 -21.00
C ALA A 74 -4.02 12.24 -20.02
N CYS A 75 -4.79 13.18 -20.53
CA CYS A 75 -5.49 14.19 -19.74
C CYS A 75 -6.99 13.86 -19.73
N ALA A 76 -7.73 14.34 -18.73
CA ALA A 76 -9.17 14.40 -18.80
C ALA A 76 -9.59 15.17 -20.05
N VAL A 77 -9.09 16.41 -20.22
CA VAL A 77 -9.43 17.27 -21.36
C VAL A 77 -8.23 17.66 -22.22
N GLY A 78 -8.42 17.62 -23.54
CA GLY A 78 -7.37 17.93 -24.52
C GLY A 78 -6.35 16.79 -24.67
N SER A 79 -5.40 16.96 -25.59
CA SER A 79 -4.52 15.88 -26.05
C SER A 79 -3.13 15.97 -25.43
N ASN A 80 -2.90 15.15 -24.41
CA ASN A 80 -1.63 14.68 -23.84
C ASN A 80 -0.65 15.71 -23.22
N VAL A 81 0.23 15.21 -22.34
CA VAL A 81 1.42 15.93 -21.84
C VAL A 81 2.72 15.47 -22.52
N ILE A 82 2.63 14.58 -23.51
CA ILE A 82 3.77 13.95 -24.17
C ILE A 82 4.23 14.85 -25.32
N THR A 83 5.42 15.45 -25.18
CA THR A 83 6.02 16.25 -26.26
C THR A 83 7.03 15.44 -27.08
N PRO A 84 7.20 15.75 -28.38
CA PRO A 84 8.16 15.03 -29.23
C PRO A 84 9.61 15.08 -28.71
N SER A 85 9.96 16.12 -27.96
CA SER A 85 11.30 16.32 -27.40
C SER A 85 11.52 15.70 -26.02
N SER A 86 10.46 15.43 -25.24
CA SER A 86 10.59 14.94 -23.86
C SER A 86 10.48 13.42 -23.74
N TRP A 87 9.93 12.75 -24.76
CA TRP A 87 9.70 11.30 -24.76
C TRP A 87 10.09 10.65 -26.09
N GLY A 88 11.07 11.17 -26.83
CA GLY A 88 11.71 10.44 -27.95
C GLY A 88 10.79 9.96 -29.09
N VAL A 89 9.51 10.35 -29.10
CA VAL A 89 8.54 10.00 -30.14
C VAL A 89 8.43 11.15 -31.13
N ASP A 90 8.75 10.89 -32.41
CA ASP A 90 8.60 11.88 -33.48
C ASP A 90 7.14 12.31 -33.69
N THR A 91 6.17 11.48 -33.29
CA THR A 91 4.74 11.73 -33.42
C THR A 91 4.00 11.21 -32.19
N PRO A 92 3.81 12.03 -31.14
CA PRO A 92 3.11 11.62 -29.93
C PRO A 92 1.63 11.32 -30.23
N PRO A 93 1.01 10.37 -29.51
CA PRO A 93 -0.36 9.98 -29.76
C PRO A 93 -1.33 11.08 -29.33
N THR A 94 -2.15 11.56 -30.27
CA THR A 94 -3.03 12.73 -30.04
C THR A 94 -4.43 12.38 -29.55
N ASP A 95 -4.84 11.10 -29.64
CA ASP A 95 -6.20 10.64 -29.35
C ASP A 95 -6.22 9.71 -28.12
N ILE A 96 -5.81 10.25 -26.97
CA ILE A 96 -5.60 9.46 -25.75
C ILE A 96 -6.32 10.01 -24.52
N ASN A 97 -7.05 11.11 -24.65
CA ASN A 97 -7.80 11.71 -23.54
C ASN A 97 -8.99 10.82 -23.12
N LEU A 98 -9.68 11.21 -22.04
CA LEU A 98 -10.79 10.40 -21.51
C LEU A 98 -11.85 10.08 -22.59
N ALA A 99 -12.28 11.09 -23.36
CA ALA A 99 -13.24 10.91 -24.44
C ALA A 99 -12.78 9.88 -25.49
N ALA A 100 -11.50 9.90 -25.84
CA ALA A 100 -10.92 8.96 -26.81
C ALA A 100 -10.85 7.53 -26.25
N GLN A 101 -10.51 7.38 -24.97
CA GLN A 101 -10.52 6.09 -24.29
C GLN A 101 -11.93 5.50 -24.24
N VAL A 102 -12.92 6.30 -23.85
CA VAL A 102 -14.33 5.90 -23.87
C VAL A 102 -14.80 5.59 -25.29
N GLY A 103 -14.38 6.37 -26.29
CA GLY A 103 -14.67 6.10 -27.69
C GLY A 103 -14.18 4.73 -28.16
N ARG A 104 -12.94 4.36 -27.80
CA ARG A 104 -12.38 3.04 -28.11
C ARG A 104 -13.15 1.91 -27.43
N PHE A 105 -13.53 2.09 -26.16
CA PHE A 105 -14.39 1.15 -25.45
C PHE A 105 -15.74 0.95 -26.16
N LEU A 106 -16.38 2.02 -26.64
CA LEU A 106 -17.64 1.91 -27.39
C LEU A 106 -17.51 1.22 -28.75
N ASP A 107 -16.35 1.38 -29.39
CA ASP A 107 -16.06 0.78 -30.69
C ASP A 107 -15.67 -0.70 -30.57
N ASP A 108 -15.34 -1.19 -29.37
CA ASP A 108 -15.01 -2.58 -29.12
C ASP A 108 -16.28 -3.46 -29.03
N PRO A 109 -16.50 -4.40 -29.96
CA PRO A 109 -17.63 -5.32 -29.89
C PRO A 109 -17.57 -6.30 -28.69
N GLY A 110 -16.42 -6.40 -28.01
CA GLY A 110 -16.19 -7.18 -26.81
C GLY A 110 -16.26 -6.39 -25.50
N ALA A 111 -16.61 -5.10 -25.55
CA ALA A 111 -16.65 -4.20 -24.40
C ALA A 111 -17.42 -4.78 -23.20
N SER A 112 -16.80 -4.72 -22.03
CA SER A 112 -17.32 -5.27 -20.77
C SER A 112 -18.53 -4.48 -20.27
N THR A 113 -19.74 -4.95 -20.59
CA THR A 113 -21.01 -4.29 -20.27
C THR A 113 -22.05 -5.28 -19.73
N GLY A 114 -23.10 -4.76 -19.08
CA GLY A 114 -24.19 -5.54 -18.50
C GLY A 114 -24.03 -5.81 -16.99
N PRO A 115 -24.93 -6.60 -16.39
CA PRO A 115 -24.84 -6.94 -14.97
C PRO A 115 -23.50 -7.62 -14.64
N GLY A 116 -22.86 -7.22 -13.54
CA GLY A 116 -21.51 -7.66 -13.16
C GLY A 116 -20.38 -6.81 -13.75
N SER A 117 -20.68 -5.76 -14.52
CA SER A 117 -19.64 -4.87 -15.07
C SER A 117 -19.45 -3.59 -14.25
N ALA A 118 -18.19 -3.21 -14.03
CA ALA A 118 -17.83 -1.93 -13.45
C ALA A 118 -16.87 -1.17 -14.35
N ALA A 119 -16.83 0.15 -14.19
CA ALA A 119 -15.79 1.01 -14.75
C ALA A 119 -15.09 1.79 -13.64
N ILE A 120 -13.79 2.03 -13.78
CA ILE A 120 -13.00 2.92 -12.92
C ILE A 120 -12.44 4.03 -13.79
N VAL A 121 -12.75 5.28 -13.44
CA VAL A 121 -12.21 6.48 -14.09
C VAL A 121 -11.25 7.15 -13.12
N PHE A 122 -9.95 7.03 -13.39
CA PHE A 122 -8.89 7.63 -12.58
C PHE A 122 -7.96 8.47 -13.47
N ILE A 123 -8.32 9.74 -13.65
CA ILE A 123 -7.67 10.62 -14.62
C ILE A 123 -7.69 12.08 -14.15
N GLY A 124 -6.64 12.82 -14.48
CA GLY A 124 -6.62 14.28 -14.31
C GLY A 124 -5.32 14.82 -13.72
N SER A 125 -4.44 13.96 -13.19
CA SER A 125 -3.14 14.38 -12.65
C SER A 125 -2.30 15.09 -13.71
N ASN A 126 -2.36 14.64 -14.96
CA ASN A 126 -1.70 15.31 -16.08
C ASN A 126 -2.31 16.68 -16.44
N ASP A 127 -3.60 16.91 -16.21
CA ASP A 127 -4.22 18.23 -16.39
C ASP A 127 -3.70 19.23 -15.35
N ALA A 128 -3.52 18.77 -14.11
CA ALA A 128 -2.96 19.55 -13.02
C ALA A 128 -1.44 19.75 -13.16
N ALA A 129 -0.70 18.75 -13.67
CA ALA A 129 0.75 18.83 -13.82
C ALA A 129 1.18 19.53 -15.13
N GLY A 130 0.66 19.11 -16.28
CA GLY A 130 1.02 19.63 -17.61
C GLY A 130 0.52 21.04 -17.89
N GLY A 131 -0.63 21.40 -17.30
CA GLY A 131 -1.16 22.76 -17.34
C GLY A 131 -0.34 23.76 -16.52
N PHE A 132 0.58 23.33 -15.64
CA PHE A 132 1.31 24.21 -14.70
C PHE A 132 2.83 24.09 -14.82
N GLY A 133 3.37 22.88 -14.94
CA GLY A 133 4.82 22.61 -14.85
C GLY A 133 5.66 23.06 -16.04
N ALA A 134 5.08 23.22 -17.24
CA ALA A 134 5.83 23.60 -18.45
C ALA A 134 5.51 25.00 -19.00
N GLN A 135 4.40 25.62 -18.58
CA GLN A 135 3.87 26.83 -19.23
C GLN A 135 3.64 28.03 -18.30
N TYR A 136 3.68 27.88 -16.97
CA TYR A 136 3.23 28.94 -16.08
C TYR A 136 4.13 29.10 -14.87
N THR A 137 5.31 29.68 -15.10
CA THR A 137 5.90 30.53 -14.06
C THR A 137 4.92 31.67 -13.82
N PRO A 138 4.52 32.01 -12.58
CA PRO A 138 3.75 33.22 -12.32
C PRO A 138 4.53 34.43 -12.84
N GLY A 139 4.21 34.85 -14.05
CA GLY A 139 4.66 36.12 -14.61
C GLY A 139 3.78 37.27 -14.10
N ASP A 140 3.90 38.43 -14.73
CA ASP A 140 3.21 39.68 -14.37
C ASP A 140 1.67 39.66 -14.54
N GLU A 141 1.05 38.52 -14.89
CA GLU A 141 -0.40 38.45 -15.22
C GLU A 141 -1.33 38.56 -14.00
N GLY A 142 -0.79 38.44 -12.78
CA GLY A 142 -1.51 38.65 -11.52
C GLY A 142 -2.49 37.53 -11.15
N THR A 143 -2.73 37.37 -9.84
CA THR A 143 -3.53 36.29 -9.22
C THR A 143 -4.93 36.10 -9.82
N ALA A 144 -5.56 37.16 -10.33
CA ALA A 144 -6.92 37.09 -10.85
C ALA A 144 -7.02 36.36 -12.21
N ALA A 145 -6.06 36.56 -13.12
CA ALA A 145 -6.03 35.87 -14.41
C ALA A 145 -5.75 34.37 -14.21
N PHE A 146 -4.81 34.08 -13.31
CA PHE A 146 -4.47 32.73 -12.88
C PHE A 146 -5.68 31.96 -12.34
N ASN A 147 -6.41 32.54 -11.39
CA ASN A 147 -7.60 31.90 -10.81
C ASN A 147 -8.70 31.65 -11.86
N ALA A 148 -8.88 32.56 -12.82
CA ALA A 148 -9.86 32.39 -13.88
C ALA A 148 -9.51 31.24 -14.82
N MET A 149 -8.23 31.07 -15.16
CA MET A 149 -7.75 29.96 -15.98
C MET A 149 -7.84 28.62 -15.25
N ALA A 150 -7.41 28.56 -14.00
CA ALA A 150 -7.54 27.38 -13.15
C ALA A 150 -9.01 26.92 -13.04
N ALA A 151 -9.93 27.86 -12.80
CA ALA A 151 -11.36 27.58 -12.75
C ALA A 151 -11.93 27.07 -14.08
N ALA A 152 -11.48 27.64 -15.21
CA ALA A 152 -11.90 27.19 -16.53
C ALA A 152 -11.41 25.77 -16.83
N ARG A 153 -10.15 25.45 -16.48
CA ARG A 153 -9.58 24.10 -16.64
C ARG A 153 -10.31 23.10 -15.77
N LEU A 154 -10.50 23.42 -14.49
CA LEU A 154 -11.25 22.59 -13.55
C LEU A 154 -12.67 22.31 -14.05
N GLY A 155 -13.39 23.32 -14.51
CA GLY A 155 -14.73 23.16 -15.07
C GLY A 155 -14.77 22.26 -16.31
N ALA A 156 -13.74 22.33 -17.16
CA ALA A 156 -13.62 21.44 -18.32
C ALA A 156 -13.35 19.99 -17.90
N MET A 157 -12.45 19.75 -16.94
CA MET A 157 -12.18 18.41 -16.41
C MET A 157 -13.43 17.76 -15.81
N ILE A 158 -14.15 18.49 -14.95
CA ILE A 158 -15.41 18.03 -14.34
C ILE A 158 -16.46 17.74 -15.42
N GLY A 159 -16.60 18.63 -16.42
CA GLY A 159 -17.55 18.45 -17.51
C GLY A 159 -17.27 17.19 -18.33
N GLU A 160 -16.00 16.92 -18.64
CA GLU A 160 -15.60 15.74 -19.41
C GLU A 160 -15.82 14.44 -18.65
N VAL A 161 -15.48 14.38 -17.36
CA VAL A 161 -15.78 13.22 -16.52
C VAL A 161 -17.28 12.98 -16.46
N LEU A 162 -18.09 14.03 -16.27
CA LEU A 162 -19.55 13.91 -16.25
C LEU A 162 -20.11 13.31 -17.55
N ASP A 163 -19.68 13.83 -18.70
CA ASP A 163 -20.16 13.38 -20.01
C ASP A 163 -19.67 11.96 -20.34
N SER A 164 -18.43 11.63 -19.97
CA SER A 164 -17.87 10.28 -20.12
C SER A 164 -18.61 9.25 -19.27
N VAL A 165 -18.92 9.54 -18.00
CA VAL A 165 -19.67 8.61 -17.13
C VAL A 165 -21.08 8.37 -17.65
N ARG A 166 -21.77 9.41 -18.14
CA ARG A 166 -23.07 9.23 -18.79
C ARG A 166 -22.97 8.32 -20.02
N THR A 167 -21.90 8.46 -20.79
CA THR A 167 -21.66 7.65 -21.98
C THR A 167 -21.39 6.20 -21.62
N ILE A 168 -20.54 5.94 -20.62
CA ILE A 168 -20.25 4.62 -20.05
C ILE A 168 -21.54 3.95 -19.54
N ALA A 169 -22.36 4.67 -18.78
CA ALA A 169 -23.64 4.16 -18.29
C ALA A 169 -24.62 3.84 -19.42
N GLN A 170 -24.67 4.66 -20.48
CA GLN A 170 -25.50 4.41 -21.66
C GLN A 170 -25.03 3.18 -22.46
N ALA A 171 -23.74 2.87 -22.43
CA ALA A 171 -23.19 1.64 -23.01
C ALA A 171 -23.62 0.39 -22.24
N GLY A 172 -24.09 0.55 -20.99
CA GLY A 172 -24.63 -0.54 -20.18
C GLY A 172 -23.70 -1.03 -19.07
N VAL A 173 -22.65 -0.27 -18.72
CA VAL A 173 -21.83 -0.57 -17.53
C VAL A 173 -22.69 -0.35 -16.27
N GLU A 174 -22.66 -1.30 -15.33
CA GLU A 174 -23.57 -1.30 -14.17
C GLU A 174 -23.19 -0.24 -13.14
N VAL A 175 -21.89 -0.14 -12.79
CA VAL A 175 -21.38 0.80 -11.78
C VAL A 175 -20.14 1.51 -12.29
N THR A 176 -20.03 2.82 -12.07
CA THR A 176 -18.80 3.58 -12.35
C THR A 176 -18.19 4.12 -11.06
N PHE A 177 -16.89 3.90 -10.87
CA PHE A 177 -16.11 4.46 -9.78
C PHE A 177 -15.24 5.62 -10.29
N LEU A 178 -15.17 6.71 -9.54
CA LEU A 178 -14.34 7.87 -9.84
C LEU A 178 -13.23 7.96 -8.81
N GLY A 179 -11.98 7.91 -9.28
CA GLY A 179 -10.78 8.05 -8.45
C GLY A 179 -10.46 9.52 -8.16
N THR A 180 -10.35 9.91 -6.89
CA THR A 180 -9.82 11.22 -6.51
C THR A 180 -8.31 11.29 -6.79
N LEU A 181 -7.79 12.49 -7.01
CA LEU A 181 -6.37 12.70 -7.33
C LEU A 181 -5.56 13.03 -6.08
N PRO A 182 -4.29 12.60 -5.98
CA PRO A 182 -3.38 13.01 -4.92
C PRO A 182 -2.91 14.47 -5.07
N THR A 183 -2.58 15.09 -3.94
CA THR A 183 -2.11 16.48 -3.85
C THR A 183 -0.63 16.63 -4.19
N CYS A 184 -0.13 17.88 -4.18
CA CYS A 184 1.26 18.20 -4.47
C CYS A 184 2.25 17.44 -3.58
N ASP A 185 1.90 17.22 -2.31
CA ASP A 185 2.78 16.62 -1.30
C ASP A 185 3.10 15.16 -1.57
N PHE A 186 2.24 14.48 -2.33
CA PHE A 186 2.51 13.14 -2.80
C PHE A 186 3.75 13.12 -3.71
N TYR A 187 3.86 14.04 -4.68
CA TYR A 187 4.86 14.00 -5.75
C TYR A 187 6.23 14.62 -5.36
N PRO A 188 7.33 13.84 -5.24
CA PRO A 188 8.63 14.37 -4.82
C PRO A 188 9.22 15.51 -5.68
N PRO A 189 9.13 15.49 -7.03
CA PRO A 189 9.65 16.57 -7.87
C PRO A 189 9.01 17.92 -7.59
N LEU A 190 7.76 17.93 -7.13
CA LEU A 190 7.02 19.15 -6.82
C LEU A 190 7.49 19.79 -5.51
N ASP A 191 8.36 19.13 -4.74
CA ASP A 191 8.96 19.73 -3.55
C ASP A 191 9.81 20.96 -3.84
N THR A 192 10.33 21.04 -5.05
CA THR A 192 11.15 22.16 -5.51
C THR A 192 10.33 23.40 -5.87
N TYR A 193 9.01 23.29 -5.93
CA TYR A 193 8.13 24.40 -6.25
C TYR A 193 7.96 25.34 -5.05
N ASN A 194 7.76 26.63 -5.32
CA ASN A 194 7.45 27.60 -4.28
C ASN A 194 6.02 27.40 -3.74
N ASP A 195 5.76 27.86 -2.51
CA ASP A 195 4.48 27.71 -1.80
C ASP A 195 3.27 28.15 -2.64
N GLN A 196 3.41 29.24 -3.41
CA GLN A 196 2.32 29.73 -4.25
C GLN A 196 1.98 28.76 -5.38
N THR A 197 2.98 28.11 -5.96
CA THR A 197 2.79 27.14 -7.05
C THR A 197 2.21 25.84 -6.50
N ARG A 198 2.71 25.36 -5.35
CA ARG A 198 2.16 24.19 -4.64
C ARG A 198 0.70 24.40 -4.26
N ALA A 199 0.38 25.51 -3.58
CA ALA A 199 -0.99 25.84 -3.17
C ALA A 199 -1.96 25.96 -4.36
N SER A 200 -1.45 26.34 -5.52
CA SER A 200 -2.28 26.43 -6.71
C SER A 200 -2.57 25.07 -7.35
N PHE A 201 -1.59 24.17 -7.35
CA PHE A 201 -1.78 22.77 -7.75
C PHE A 201 -2.84 22.13 -6.85
N ASP A 202 -2.67 22.25 -5.52
CA ASP A 202 -3.59 21.71 -4.54
C ASP A 202 -5.00 22.28 -4.68
N SER A 203 -5.13 23.58 -4.96
CA SER A 203 -6.44 24.19 -5.19
C SER A 203 -7.21 23.57 -6.36
N ILE A 204 -6.53 23.08 -7.39
CA ILE A 204 -7.17 22.41 -8.53
C ILE A 204 -7.52 20.99 -8.17
N ILE A 205 -6.60 20.26 -7.53
CA ILE A 205 -6.83 18.89 -7.08
C ILE A 205 -8.02 18.84 -6.11
N HIS A 206 -8.03 19.70 -5.08
CA HIS A 206 -9.17 19.79 -4.15
C HIS A 206 -10.46 20.19 -4.86
N GLY A 207 -10.39 21.13 -5.80
CA GLY A 207 -11.55 21.53 -6.60
C GLY A 207 -12.09 20.41 -7.48
N PHE A 208 -11.19 19.58 -8.05
CA PHE A 208 -11.54 18.44 -8.89
C PHE A 208 -12.15 17.33 -8.05
N ASN A 209 -11.49 16.93 -6.95
CA ASN A 209 -11.97 15.90 -6.04
C ASN A 209 -13.36 16.26 -5.47
N ALA A 210 -13.57 17.51 -5.03
CA ALA A 210 -14.89 17.99 -4.61
C ALA A 210 -15.92 18.03 -5.76
N GLY A 211 -15.46 18.23 -7.00
CA GLY A 211 -16.28 18.16 -8.19
C GLY A 211 -16.80 16.75 -8.48
N LEU A 212 -15.99 15.71 -8.21
CA LEU A 212 -16.38 14.31 -8.38
C LEU A 212 -17.54 13.94 -7.46
N ASP A 213 -17.55 14.41 -6.21
CA ASP A 213 -18.69 14.23 -5.29
C ASP A 213 -19.98 14.83 -5.86
N GLY A 214 -19.88 16.03 -6.45
CA GLY A 214 -20.98 16.69 -7.12
C GLY A 214 -21.51 15.90 -8.31
N ILE A 215 -20.61 15.35 -9.13
CA ILE A 215 -20.95 14.46 -10.26
C ILE A 215 -21.68 13.21 -9.75
N ALA A 216 -21.11 12.50 -8.78
CA ALA A 216 -21.69 11.28 -8.25
C ALA A 216 -23.08 11.52 -7.64
N ALA A 217 -23.24 12.60 -6.85
CA ALA A 217 -24.53 12.99 -6.29
C ALA A 217 -25.57 13.30 -7.39
N GLY A 218 -25.18 14.05 -8.43
CA GLY A 218 -26.06 14.39 -9.55
C GLY A 218 -26.50 13.16 -10.35
N LEU A 219 -25.55 12.33 -10.77
CA LEU A 219 -25.81 11.14 -11.60
C LEU A 219 -26.65 10.07 -10.88
N ARG A 220 -26.49 9.92 -9.56
CA ARG A 220 -27.37 9.05 -8.76
C ARG A 220 -28.84 9.50 -8.80
N THR A 221 -29.12 10.80 -8.92
CA THR A 221 -30.51 11.29 -9.12
C THR A 221 -31.05 10.98 -10.52
N GLU A 222 -30.17 10.76 -11.50
CA GLU A 222 -30.50 10.29 -12.84
C GLU A 222 -30.66 8.76 -12.91
N GLY A 223 -30.39 8.05 -11.80
CA GLY A 223 -30.47 6.59 -11.70
C GLY A 223 -29.21 5.86 -12.18
N ILE A 224 -28.09 6.57 -12.32
CA ILE A 224 -26.79 6.00 -12.67
C ILE A 224 -26.02 5.71 -11.37
N ASP A 225 -25.57 4.46 -11.18
CA ASP A 225 -24.75 4.10 -10.01
C ASP A 225 -23.30 4.57 -10.23
N VAL A 226 -22.93 5.59 -9.49
CA VAL A 226 -21.58 6.17 -9.48
C VAL A 226 -21.06 6.18 -8.06
N ARG A 227 -19.79 5.85 -7.85
CA ARG A 227 -19.14 5.78 -6.53
C ARG A 227 -17.78 6.49 -6.58
N ILE A 228 -17.24 6.84 -5.43
CA ILE A 228 -15.94 7.52 -5.31
C ILE A 228 -14.95 6.54 -4.70
N ILE A 229 -13.74 6.50 -5.26
CA ILE A 229 -12.54 5.87 -4.71
C ILE A 229 -11.60 7.00 -4.31
N ASP A 230 -11.27 7.13 -3.03
CA ASP A 230 -10.47 8.26 -2.55
C ASP A 230 -8.97 7.97 -2.54
N TYR A 231 -8.39 7.76 -3.73
CA TYR A 231 -6.94 7.56 -3.86
C TYR A 231 -6.14 8.75 -3.32
N GLY A 232 -6.68 9.97 -3.40
CA GLY A 232 -6.05 11.16 -2.85
C GLY A 232 -5.84 11.08 -1.33
N ALA A 233 -6.87 10.68 -0.58
CA ALA A 233 -6.75 10.47 0.86
C ALA A 233 -5.80 9.31 1.21
N LEU A 234 -5.87 8.20 0.47
CA LEU A 234 -4.94 7.08 0.63
C LEU A 234 -3.48 7.52 0.42
N CYS A 235 -3.21 8.29 -0.62
CA CYS A 235 -1.86 8.80 -0.87
C CYS A 235 -1.37 9.72 0.25
N ALA A 236 -2.26 10.54 0.82
CA ALA A 236 -1.91 11.37 1.97
C ALA A 236 -1.58 10.52 3.19
N ALA A 237 -2.39 9.51 3.51
CA ALA A 237 -2.17 8.59 4.62
C ALA A 237 -0.82 7.87 4.52
N MET A 238 -0.52 7.28 3.36
CA MET A 238 0.75 6.60 3.11
C MET A 238 1.94 7.56 3.04
N THR A 239 1.71 8.85 2.83
CA THR A 239 2.77 9.88 2.88
C THR A 239 3.05 10.29 4.33
N ASP A 240 2.00 10.39 5.16
CA ASP A 240 2.09 10.78 6.56
C ASP A 240 2.67 9.66 7.44
N ASP A 241 2.31 8.40 7.17
CA ASP A 241 2.81 7.21 7.87
C ASP A 241 3.22 6.11 6.89
N ALA A 242 4.31 6.35 6.16
CA ALA A 242 4.81 5.42 5.15
C ALA A 242 5.21 4.05 5.73
N THR A 243 5.72 4.03 6.97
CA THR A 243 6.24 2.83 7.64
C THR A 243 5.16 1.79 7.89
N SER A 244 3.94 2.20 8.25
CA SER A 244 2.81 1.28 8.43
C SER A 244 2.37 0.58 7.14
N PHE A 245 2.81 1.07 5.98
CA PHE A 245 2.61 0.42 4.67
C PHE A 245 3.86 -0.28 4.14
N GLY A 246 4.87 -0.48 5.00
CA GLY A 246 6.14 -1.09 4.64
C GLY A 246 7.04 -0.22 3.76
N VAL A 247 6.74 1.08 3.64
CA VAL A 247 7.54 2.02 2.86
C VAL A 247 8.55 2.71 3.79
N ILE A 248 9.82 2.37 3.60
CA ILE A 248 10.92 2.77 4.50
C ILE A 248 11.90 3.70 3.79
N ALA A 249 12.09 3.51 2.48
CA ALA A 249 12.96 4.37 1.70
C ALA A 249 12.44 5.82 1.77
N PRO A 250 13.33 6.82 1.98
CA PRO A 250 12.90 8.21 2.08
C PRO A 250 12.05 8.61 0.87
N ARG A 251 10.95 9.34 1.07
CA ARG A 251 10.01 9.75 0.00
C ARG A 251 10.68 10.36 -1.25
N GLY A 252 11.79 11.08 -1.07
CA GLY A 252 12.56 11.69 -2.17
C GLY A 252 13.43 10.72 -2.96
N SER A 253 13.59 9.48 -2.51
CA SER A 253 14.33 8.42 -3.17
C SER A 253 13.47 7.79 -4.26
N VAL A 254 14.06 7.54 -5.43
CA VAL A 254 13.37 6.85 -6.54
C VAL A 254 14.09 5.54 -6.85
N LEU A 255 13.32 4.46 -6.98
CA LEU A 255 13.83 3.10 -7.13
C LEU A 255 14.66 2.94 -8.42
N ILE A 256 14.21 3.51 -9.54
CA ILE A 256 14.90 3.40 -10.83
C ILE A 256 16.31 4.02 -10.83
N ALA A 257 16.59 4.94 -9.90
CA ALA A 257 17.92 5.53 -9.74
C ALA A 257 18.89 4.62 -8.96
N GLY A 258 18.45 3.45 -8.48
CA GLY A 258 19.28 2.46 -7.81
C GLY A 258 19.76 2.89 -6.42
N THR A 259 18.92 3.63 -5.69
CA THR A 259 19.20 4.05 -4.30
C THR A 259 19.55 2.81 -3.46
N GLN A 260 20.78 2.77 -2.92
CA GLN A 260 21.32 1.59 -2.24
C GLN A 260 20.75 1.47 -0.81
N GLY A 261 20.60 0.22 -0.33
CA GLY A 261 20.31 -0.07 1.08
C GLY A 261 18.85 -0.32 1.44
N TYR A 262 17.95 -0.37 0.45
CA TYR A 262 16.53 -0.66 0.66
C TYR A 262 16.05 -1.73 -0.32
N ASP A 263 15.09 -2.54 0.10
CA ASP A 263 14.39 -3.48 -0.77
C ASP A 263 13.48 -2.70 -1.76
N PRO A 264 13.34 -3.12 -3.03
CA PRO A 264 12.39 -2.53 -3.97
C PRO A 264 10.96 -2.32 -3.44
N ALA A 265 10.45 -3.23 -2.60
CA ALA A 265 9.14 -3.13 -1.97
C ALA A 265 9.03 -1.97 -0.96
N GLN A 266 10.16 -1.45 -0.48
CA GLN A 266 10.20 -0.39 0.53
C GLN A 266 10.20 1.02 -0.07
N PHE A 267 10.09 1.16 -1.39
CA PHE A 267 10.03 2.47 -2.06
C PHE A 267 8.60 2.96 -2.23
N ALA A 268 8.37 4.25 -1.99
CA ALA A 268 7.13 4.92 -2.40
C ALA A 268 7.06 5.11 -3.92
N PHE A 269 8.20 5.39 -4.56
CA PHE A 269 8.28 5.88 -5.92
C PHE A 269 9.22 5.06 -6.80
N TRP A 270 8.69 4.61 -7.93
CA TRP A 270 9.49 4.00 -9.00
C TRP A 270 10.38 5.05 -9.67
N ASN A 271 9.74 6.14 -10.11
CA ASN A 271 10.38 7.34 -10.63
C ASN A 271 9.76 8.58 -9.98
N GLY A 272 10.22 9.79 -10.35
CA GLY A 272 9.77 11.01 -9.67
C GLY A 272 8.26 11.27 -9.69
N TYR A 273 7.49 10.72 -10.63
CA TYR A 273 6.04 10.99 -10.71
C TYR A 273 5.17 9.76 -10.48
N HIS A 274 5.75 8.56 -10.55
CA HIS A 274 4.97 7.33 -10.59
C HIS A 274 5.28 6.45 -9.38
N PRO A 275 4.25 5.97 -8.67
CA PRO A 275 4.42 5.14 -7.49
C PRO A 275 5.10 3.82 -7.82
N ALA A 276 5.86 3.33 -6.86
CA ALA A 276 6.32 1.95 -6.86
C ALA A 276 5.17 0.99 -6.48
N GLU A 277 5.47 -0.29 -6.56
CA GLU A 277 4.53 -1.39 -6.35
C GLU A 277 3.76 -1.30 -5.03
N ALA A 278 4.39 -0.85 -3.94
CA ALA A 278 3.73 -0.73 -2.63
C ALA A 278 2.43 0.11 -2.71
N TYR A 279 2.49 1.26 -3.38
CA TYR A 279 1.33 2.12 -3.59
C TYR A 279 0.35 1.51 -4.61
N GLN A 280 0.83 0.79 -5.63
CA GLN A 280 -0.05 0.11 -6.59
C GLN A 280 -0.85 -1.02 -5.91
N LYS A 281 -0.24 -1.76 -4.98
CA LYS A 281 -0.92 -2.77 -4.15
C LYS A 281 -1.96 -2.11 -3.24
N ALA A 282 -1.59 -1.04 -2.54
CA ALA A 282 -2.53 -0.31 -1.69
C ALA A 282 -3.73 0.26 -2.47
N TRP A 283 -3.48 0.81 -3.66
CA TRP A 283 -4.55 1.29 -4.55
C TRP A 283 -5.44 0.16 -5.06
N ALA A 284 -4.91 -1.04 -5.25
CA ALA A 284 -5.67 -2.20 -5.69
C ALA A 284 -6.53 -2.82 -4.60
N ALA A 285 -6.04 -2.79 -3.36
CA ALA A 285 -6.77 -3.32 -2.21
C ALA A 285 -8.16 -2.66 -2.08
N LEU A 286 -8.30 -1.39 -2.50
CA LEU A 286 -9.56 -0.65 -2.49
C LEU A 286 -10.31 -0.90 -1.17
N ASP A 287 -9.59 -0.66 -0.07
CA ASP A 287 -9.99 -0.90 1.32
C ASP A 287 -10.33 0.42 2.06
N ALA A 288 -10.83 0.33 3.30
CA ALA A 288 -11.27 1.44 4.15
C ALA A 288 -10.18 1.96 5.10
N PHE A 289 -9.53 3.08 4.75
CA PHE A 289 -8.58 3.77 5.62
C PHE A 289 -9.29 4.59 6.70
N THR A 290 -8.85 4.50 7.96
CA THR A 290 -9.19 5.47 9.01
C THR A 290 -7.94 6.29 9.32
N LEU A 291 -7.96 7.59 8.98
CA LEU A 291 -6.87 8.52 9.29
C LEU A 291 -6.81 8.80 10.81
N ASP A 292 -5.68 9.28 11.30
CA ASP A 292 -5.46 9.68 12.72
C ASP A 292 -6.48 10.70 13.24
N ASP A 293 -7.12 11.46 12.34
CA ASP A 293 -8.18 12.43 12.69
C ASP A 293 -9.57 11.79 12.85
N GLY A 294 -9.65 10.47 12.69
CA GLY A 294 -10.87 9.67 12.78
C GLY A 294 -11.74 9.71 11.53
N THR A 295 -11.25 10.25 10.41
CA THR A 295 -11.97 10.17 9.13
C THR A 295 -11.76 8.82 8.46
N THR A 296 -12.86 8.12 8.20
CA THR A 296 -12.87 6.85 7.48
C THR A 296 -13.32 7.07 6.03
N THR A 297 -12.47 6.74 5.06
CA THR A 297 -12.89 6.66 3.65
C THR A 297 -13.10 5.20 3.28
N ARG A 298 -14.35 4.82 2.95
CA ARG A 298 -14.76 3.42 2.73
C ARG A 298 -14.64 2.96 1.29
N LEU A 299 -13.97 1.84 1.09
CA LEU A 299 -14.10 0.97 -0.08
C LEU A 299 -14.06 -0.49 0.43
N SER A 300 -15.12 -1.27 0.23
CA SER A 300 -15.32 -2.67 0.72
C SER A 300 -15.33 -2.90 2.25
N ASP A 301 -15.99 -3.98 2.74
CA ASP A 301 -16.26 -4.20 4.18
C ASP A 301 -16.22 -5.67 4.65
N SER A 302 -15.31 -6.53 4.16
CA SER A 302 -15.22 -7.89 4.73
C SER A 302 -13.92 -8.65 4.50
N ARG A 303 -13.39 -9.25 5.58
CA ARG A 303 -12.60 -10.51 5.65
C ARG A 303 -11.87 -10.83 4.35
N ASP A 304 -10.70 -10.24 4.16
CA ASP A 304 -9.91 -10.54 2.98
C ASP A 304 -9.15 -11.85 3.17
N ARG A 305 -9.08 -12.63 2.09
CA ARG A 305 -8.35 -13.90 2.06
C ARG A 305 -7.24 -13.81 1.03
N PHE A 306 -6.04 -13.53 1.50
CA PHE A 306 -4.83 -13.63 0.68
C PHE A 306 -4.41 -15.09 0.62
N THR A 307 -4.16 -15.62 -0.58
CA THR A 307 -3.64 -16.98 -0.78
C THR A 307 -2.55 -16.92 -1.84
N ASP A 308 -1.29 -17.14 -1.47
CA ASP A 308 -0.20 -17.25 -2.43
C ASP A 308 0.00 -18.70 -2.94
N ASN A 309 0.80 -18.86 -4.00
CA ASN A 309 0.96 -20.05 -4.81
C ASN A 309 2.42 -20.56 -4.95
N ASP A 310 3.20 -20.48 -3.86
CA ASP A 310 4.46 -21.20 -3.61
C ASP A 310 5.80 -20.46 -3.94
N ALA A 311 5.88 -19.12 -3.78
CA ALA A 311 7.15 -18.38 -3.87
C ALA A 311 7.25 -17.28 -2.81
N ALA A 312 8.47 -16.99 -2.32
CA ALA A 312 8.76 -15.94 -1.33
C ALA A 312 8.09 -14.60 -1.69
N ALA A 313 7.15 -14.13 -0.86
CA ALA A 313 6.30 -12.99 -1.16
C ALA A 313 5.99 -12.11 0.07
N LEU A 314 5.68 -10.83 -0.21
CA LEU A 314 5.13 -9.88 0.77
C LEU A 314 3.61 -9.80 0.62
N THR A 315 2.90 -10.13 1.69
CA THR A 315 1.44 -10.07 1.83
C THR A 315 1.05 -9.05 2.90
N LEU A 316 0.09 -8.16 2.59
CA LEU A 316 -0.39 -7.10 3.48
C LEU A 316 -1.90 -7.25 3.69
N GLY A 317 -2.36 -7.46 4.92
CA GLY A 317 -3.77 -7.44 5.35
C GLY A 317 -4.33 -6.02 5.45
N LEU A 318 -3.49 -5.09 5.92
CA LEU A 318 -3.81 -3.67 6.12
C LEU A 318 -4.80 -3.41 7.26
N GLY A 319 -6.10 -3.62 7.07
CA GLY A 319 -7.11 -3.24 8.04
C GLY A 319 -8.35 -4.11 7.94
N GLY A 320 -8.93 -4.51 9.08
CA GLY A 320 -10.02 -5.48 9.13
C GLY A 320 -9.63 -6.75 9.90
N ASP A 321 -10.55 -7.70 9.97
CA ASP A 321 -10.20 -9.02 10.51
C ASP A 321 -9.84 -9.91 9.30
N ASP A 322 -8.55 -10.12 9.01
CA ASP A 322 -8.08 -10.74 7.78
C ASP A 322 -7.64 -12.21 7.92
N LEU A 323 -7.52 -12.91 6.79
CA LEU A 323 -6.92 -14.24 6.70
C LEU A 323 -5.81 -14.24 5.65
N LEU A 324 -4.56 -14.19 6.11
CA LEU A 324 -3.37 -14.26 5.29
C LEU A 324 -2.88 -15.71 5.25
N TRP A 325 -2.84 -16.29 4.05
CA TRP A 325 -2.23 -17.59 3.80
C TRP A 325 -1.00 -17.38 2.92
N LEU A 326 0.18 -17.43 3.55
CA LEU A 326 1.45 -17.07 2.91
C LEU A 326 1.91 -18.17 1.94
N GLY A 327 1.70 -19.45 2.27
CA GLY A 327 1.92 -20.53 1.30
C GLY A 327 3.30 -21.16 1.46
N GLY A 328 3.84 -21.78 0.41
CA GLY A 328 5.20 -22.32 0.48
C GLY A 328 6.23 -21.25 0.13
N GLY A 329 7.33 -21.16 0.87
CA GLY A 329 8.38 -20.16 0.64
C GLY A 329 8.77 -19.47 1.94
N ASP A 330 9.83 -18.65 1.88
CA ASP A 330 10.19 -17.77 2.99
C ASP A 330 9.41 -16.46 2.78
N ASP A 331 8.29 -16.27 3.48
CA ASP A 331 7.33 -15.19 3.20
C ASP A 331 7.35 -14.06 4.25
N VAL A 332 6.77 -12.91 3.90
CA VAL A 332 6.51 -11.80 4.83
C VAL A 332 5.00 -11.50 4.84
N GLY A 333 4.35 -11.61 5.99
CA GLY A 333 2.93 -11.32 6.19
C GLY A 333 2.70 -10.24 7.22
N LEU A 334 2.03 -9.14 6.86
CA LEU A 334 1.67 -8.06 7.79
C LEU A 334 0.15 -7.95 7.87
N GLY A 335 -0.47 -8.24 9.02
CA GLY A 335 -1.91 -8.19 9.25
C GLY A 335 -2.44 -6.76 9.23
N GLY A 336 -1.81 -5.87 9.99
CA GLY A 336 -2.14 -4.45 10.01
C GLY A 336 -3.02 -4.09 11.19
N SER A 337 -4.32 -3.82 11.01
CA SER A 337 -5.22 -3.49 12.12
C SER A 337 -6.49 -4.33 12.08
N GLY A 338 -7.08 -4.68 13.21
CA GLY A 338 -8.17 -5.64 13.35
C GLY A 338 -7.67 -7.03 13.74
N ASN A 339 -8.55 -8.02 13.88
CA ASN A 339 -8.20 -9.34 14.44
C ASN A 339 -7.86 -10.32 13.32
N ASP A 340 -6.57 -10.44 13.03
CA ASP A 340 -6.06 -11.14 11.86
C ASP A 340 -5.74 -12.60 12.12
N VAL A 341 -5.71 -13.38 11.05
CA VAL A 341 -5.24 -14.75 11.04
C VAL A 341 -4.15 -14.89 9.99
N ILE A 342 -2.91 -15.07 10.41
CA ILE A 342 -1.77 -15.26 9.50
C ILE A 342 -1.26 -16.69 9.61
N LEU A 343 -1.18 -17.38 8.47
CA LEU A 343 -0.72 -18.75 8.33
C LEU A 343 0.49 -18.80 7.39
N GLY A 344 1.68 -19.05 7.94
CA GLY A 344 2.95 -19.18 7.22
C GLY A 344 2.95 -20.36 6.25
N GLN A 345 2.89 -21.58 6.80
CA GLN A 345 2.94 -22.89 6.14
C GLN A 345 4.35 -23.50 6.08
N ASP A 346 5.00 -23.54 4.92
CA ASP A 346 6.29 -24.23 4.74
C ASP A 346 7.33 -23.19 4.31
N GLY A 347 8.37 -22.97 5.13
CA GLY A 347 9.48 -22.06 4.85
C GLY A 347 9.74 -21.14 6.04
N ASP A 348 10.83 -20.37 6.00
CA ASP A 348 11.21 -19.50 7.13
C ASP A 348 10.43 -18.17 7.02
N ASP A 349 9.27 -18.08 7.68
CA ASP A 349 8.31 -17.00 7.50
C ASP A 349 8.44 -15.85 8.51
N HIS A 350 8.08 -14.65 8.09
CA HIS A 350 8.05 -13.44 8.92
C HIS A 350 6.62 -12.88 8.97
N ALA A 351 5.90 -13.14 10.07
CA ALA A 351 4.52 -12.70 10.24
C ALA A 351 4.36 -11.70 11.39
N ILE A 352 3.62 -10.60 11.14
CA ILE A 352 3.28 -9.59 12.14
C ILE A 352 1.77 -9.34 12.11
N GLY A 353 1.10 -9.46 13.24
CA GLY A 353 -0.34 -9.22 13.38
C GLY A 353 -0.68 -7.74 13.25
N GLY A 354 -0.05 -6.91 14.09
CA GLY A 354 -0.30 -5.47 14.12
C GLY A 354 -1.24 -5.12 15.25
N ALA A 355 -2.28 -4.31 15.01
CA ALA A 355 -3.18 -3.85 16.06
C ALA A 355 -4.49 -4.66 16.08
N GLY A 356 -4.71 -5.53 17.05
CA GLY A 356 -5.93 -6.31 17.22
C GLY A 356 -5.67 -7.57 18.03
N ASN A 357 -6.62 -8.52 18.08
CA ASN A 357 -6.36 -9.81 18.75
C ASN A 357 -6.11 -10.86 17.66
N ASP A 358 -4.84 -11.08 17.36
CA ASP A 358 -4.41 -11.81 16.18
C ASP A 358 -4.12 -13.27 16.46
N LEU A 359 -4.16 -14.08 15.41
CA LEU A 359 -3.81 -15.50 15.41
C LEU A 359 -2.73 -15.76 14.37
N LEU A 360 -1.49 -15.90 14.82
CA LEU A 360 -0.34 -16.16 13.96
C LEU A 360 0.12 -17.61 14.10
N ARG A 361 0.35 -18.28 12.97
CA ARG A 361 0.86 -19.65 12.93
C ARG A 361 1.93 -19.81 11.86
N GLY A 362 3.18 -20.04 12.27
CA GLY A 362 4.32 -20.28 11.37
C GLY A 362 4.22 -21.62 10.64
N LEU A 363 3.94 -22.69 11.39
CA LEU A 363 3.82 -24.08 10.97
C LEU A 363 5.16 -24.80 10.78
N SER A 364 5.80 -24.78 9.61
CA SER A 364 7.06 -25.49 9.38
C SER A 364 8.10 -24.52 8.84
N GLY A 365 9.22 -24.37 9.53
CA GLY A 365 10.21 -23.34 9.20
C GLY A 365 10.85 -22.79 10.46
N ASN A 366 11.85 -21.93 10.32
CA ASN A 366 12.32 -21.09 11.41
C ASN A 366 11.61 -19.74 11.30
N ASP A 367 10.49 -19.59 12.00
CA ASP A 367 9.57 -18.48 11.79
C ASP A 367 9.82 -17.34 12.77
N PHE A 368 9.57 -16.11 12.33
CA PHE A 368 9.42 -14.94 13.20
C PHE A 368 7.94 -14.54 13.27
N LEU A 369 7.37 -14.53 14.49
CA LEU A 369 5.98 -14.15 14.72
C LEU A 369 5.90 -12.98 15.72
N GLY A 370 5.35 -11.85 15.29
CA GLY A 370 5.05 -10.68 16.12
C GLY A 370 3.54 -10.44 16.27
N GLY A 371 3.00 -10.43 17.48
CA GLY A 371 1.57 -10.14 17.72
C GLY A 371 1.24 -8.68 17.45
N GLY A 372 1.82 -7.78 18.24
CA GLY A 372 1.67 -6.33 18.08
C GLY A 372 0.88 -5.73 19.24
N GLU A 373 -0.18 -4.97 18.97
CA GLU A 373 -1.07 -4.46 20.00
C GLU A 373 -2.32 -5.33 20.16
N GLY A 374 -2.54 -5.95 21.31
CA GLY A 374 -3.82 -6.59 21.65
C GLY A 374 -3.65 -7.90 22.42
N ASN A 375 -4.52 -8.89 22.21
CA ASN A 375 -4.38 -10.16 22.93
C ASN A 375 -4.22 -11.28 21.92
N ASP A 376 -2.97 -11.61 21.64
CA ASP A 376 -2.60 -12.40 20.48
C ASP A 376 -2.37 -13.86 20.82
N ILE A 377 -2.49 -14.70 19.81
CA ILE A 377 -2.19 -16.13 19.89
C ILE A 377 -1.15 -16.46 18.82
N LEU A 378 0.08 -16.71 19.24
CA LEU A 378 1.19 -17.05 18.38
C LEU A 378 1.54 -18.53 18.55
N THR A 379 1.75 -19.24 17.44
CA THR A 379 2.27 -20.61 17.45
C THR A 379 3.33 -20.77 16.38
N GLY A 380 4.58 -21.02 16.76
CA GLY A 380 5.70 -21.29 15.86
C GLY A 380 5.46 -22.57 15.06
N GLY A 381 5.76 -23.73 15.64
CA GLY A 381 5.38 -25.03 15.10
C GLY A 381 6.54 -26.02 15.05
N HIS A 382 7.12 -26.21 13.87
CA HIS A 382 8.27 -27.07 13.63
C HIS A 382 9.42 -26.21 13.13
N GLY A 383 10.54 -26.24 13.83
CA GLY A 383 11.73 -25.46 13.51
C GLY A 383 12.04 -24.51 14.65
N ARG A 384 13.06 -23.67 14.50
CA ARG A 384 13.52 -22.81 15.60
C ARG A 384 12.90 -21.45 15.45
N ASP A 385 11.84 -21.21 16.20
CA ASP A 385 10.98 -20.05 16.01
C ASP A 385 11.34 -18.92 16.98
N VAL A 386 10.97 -17.69 16.60
CA VAL A 386 11.10 -16.49 17.40
C VAL A 386 9.72 -15.84 17.57
N LEU A 387 9.23 -15.77 18.80
CA LEU A 387 7.90 -15.27 19.10
C LEU A 387 7.96 -14.03 20.00
N PHE A 388 7.27 -12.96 19.57
CA PHE A 388 7.11 -11.72 20.31
C PHE A 388 5.63 -11.34 20.37
N GLY A 389 5.06 -11.29 21.58
CA GLY A 389 3.64 -10.97 21.77
C GLY A 389 3.33 -9.50 21.48
N GLY A 390 4.14 -8.60 22.04
CA GLY A 390 3.90 -7.16 21.93
C GLY A 390 3.26 -6.63 23.19
N THR A 391 2.23 -5.79 23.05
CA THR A 391 1.46 -5.25 24.17
C THR A 391 0.12 -5.97 24.31
N GLY A 392 -0.38 -6.06 25.54
CA GLY A 392 -1.61 -6.75 25.89
C GLY A 392 -1.37 -8.23 26.26
N SER A 393 -2.42 -9.02 26.48
CA SER A 393 -2.26 -10.34 27.16
C SER A 393 -2.21 -11.50 26.17
N ASP A 394 -1.01 -12.03 25.94
CA ASP A 394 -0.77 -12.94 24.82
C ASP A 394 -0.64 -14.42 25.20
N ILE A 395 -0.75 -15.28 24.20
CA ILE A 395 -0.47 -16.72 24.30
C ILE A 395 0.56 -17.11 23.24
N LEU A 396 1.78 -17.40 23.67
CA LEU A 396 2.88 -17.80 22.78
C LEU A 396 3.18 -19.29 22.95
N ARG A 397 3.33 -19.98 21.83
CA ARG A 397 3.70 -21.41 21.79
C ARG A 397 4.80 -21.65 20.77
N GLY A 398 5.95 -22.12 21.22
CA GLY A 398 7.09 -22.42 20.36
C GLY A 398 6.80 -23.63 19.49
N GLY A 399 6.76 -24.81 20.10
CA GLY A 399 6.38 -26.04 19.43
C GLY A 399 7.43 -27.12 19.58
N ASN A 400 8.09 -27.48 18.49
CA ASN A 400 9.18 -28.44 18.46
C ASN A 400 10.46 -27.73 18.06
N ASP A 401 11.59 -28.29 18.51
CA ASP A 401 12.92 -27.72 18.34
C ASP A 401 13.13 -26.51 19.29
N ASP A 402 14.28 -25.86 19.22
CA ASP A 402 14.72 -24.89 20.23
C ASP A 402 14.18 -23.49 19.89
N ASP A 403 13.22 -23.00 20.67
CA ASP A 403 12.50 -21.75 20.40
C ASP A 403 12.97 -20.57 21.27
N VAL A 404 12.79 -19.36 20.74
CA VAL A 404 13.09 -18.09 21.40
C VAL A 404 11.81 -17.28 21.62
N PHE A 405 11.61 -16.84 22.85
CA PHE A 405 10.52 -15.93 23.23
C PHE A 405 11.09 -14.60 23.66
N ILE A 406 10.45 -13.51 23.23
CA ILE A 406 10.83 -12.16 23.62
C ILE A 406 9.65 -11.56 24.38
N HIS A 407 9.90 -11.10 25.59
CA HIS A 407 8.96 -10.28 26.33
C HIS A 407 9.62 -8.93 26.62
N VAL A 408 8.92 -7.87 26.26
CA VAL A 408 9.37 -6.49 26.48
C VAL A 408 8.39 -5.81 27.43
N ALA A 409 8.92 -5.20 28.49
CA ALA A 409 8.10 -4.45 29.44
C ALA A 409 7.25 -3.39 28.70
N PRO A 410 5.94 -3.29 28.96
CA PRO A 410 5.04 -2.42 28.20
C PRO A 410 5.49 -0.95 28.17
N GLU A 411 6.13 -0.46 29.24
CA GLU A 411 6.63 0.90 29.32
C GLU A 411 7.75 1.23 28.31
N LEU A 412 8.40 0.21 27.75
CA LEU A 412 9.45 0.38 26.73
C LEU A 412 8.88 0.44 25.31
N ILE A 413 7.67 -0.08 25.08
CA ILE A 413 7.03 -0.20 23.76
C ILE A 413 5.72 0.60 23.67
N GLY A 414 5.53 1.60 24.54
CA GLY A 414 4.37 2.50 24.51
C GLY A 414 3.09 1.96 25.15
N GLY A 415 3.13 0.73 25.69
CA GLY A 415 2.05 0.11 26.44
C GLY A 415 1.90 0.64 27.87
N SER A 416 0.83 0.22 28.56
CA SER A 416 0.60 0.57 29.96
C SER A 416 -0.04 -0.57 30.74
N GLY A 417 0.40 -0.77 31.98
CA GLY A 417 -0.14 -1.82 32.85
C GLY A 417 0.78 -3.05 32.89
N VAL A 418 0.22 -4.16 33.36
CA VAL A 418 0.91 -5.46 33.38
C VAL A 418 0.13 -6.38 32.46
N ASP A 419 0.81 -6.85 31.42
CA ASP A 419 0.32 -7.80 30.45
C ASP A 419 0.35 -9.21 31.03
N LEU A 420 -0.66 -10.03 30.70
CA LEU A 420 -0.80 -11.37 31.26
C LEU A 420 -0.44 -12.44 30.23
N ASP A 421 0.85 -12.60 29.98
CA ASP A 421 1.31 -13.52 28.94
C ASP A 421 1.43 -14.96 29.44
N VAL A 422 0.99 -15.87 28.58
CA VAL A 422 1.19 -17.30 28.75
C VAL A 422 2.17 -17.79 27.69
N ILE A 423 3.35 -18.19 28.14
CA ILE A 423 4.42 -18.68 27.27
C ILE A 423 4.60 -20.18 27.50
N VAL A 424 4.57 -20.94 26.40
CA VAL A 424 4.83 -22.38 26.40
C VAL A 424 5.90 -22.66 25.35
N GLY A 425 7.11 -23.06 25.77
CA GLY A 425 8.17 -23.43 24.82
C GLY A 425 7.78 -24.66 24.02
N GLY A 426 7.98 -25.83 24.59
CA GLY A 426 7.41 -27.05 24.04
C GLY A 426 8.37 -28.20 24.19
N ALA A 427 8.83 -28.72 23.05
CA ALA A 427 9.85 -29.75 22.98
C ALA A 427 11.12 -29.18 22.35
N GLY A 428 12.15 -29.00 23.15
CA GLY A 428 13.41 -28.38 22.74
C GLY A 428 14.12 -27.85 23.98
N ASP A 429 15.21 -27.13 23.79
CA ASP A 429 15.80 -26.27 24.81
C ASP A 429 15.35 -24.82 24.54
N ASP A 430 14.28 -24.37 25.21
CA ASP A 430 13.61 -23.11 24.92
C ASP A 430 14.13 -21.96 25.79
N ALA A 431 14.23 -20.75 25.21
CA ALA A 431 14.79 -19.57 25.88
C ALA A 431 13.82 -18.37 25.90
N LEU A 432 13.67 -17.73 27.06
CA LEU A 432 12.96 -16.46 27.21
C LEU A 432 13.94 -15.29 27.40
N TYR A 433 13.87 -14.32 26.50
CA TYR A 433 14.54 -13.04 26.59
C TYR A 433 13.60 -12.03 27.27
N LEU A 434 13.94 -11.66 28.50
CA LEU A 434 13.15 -10.81 29.37
C LEU A 434 13.73 -9.39 29.37
N VAL A 435 13.19 -8.53 28.50
CA VAL A 435 13.62 -7.13 28.32
C VAL A 435 12.83 -6.23 29.25
N LEU A 436 13.50 -5.70 30.27
CA LEU A 436 12.86 -4.91 31.34
C LEU A 436 13.48 -3.52 31.44
N THR A 437 12.75 -2.57 32.01
CA THR A 437 13.35 -1.30 32.45
C THR A 437 14.47 -1.55 33.47
N SER A 438 15.45 -0.66 33.59
CA SER A 438 16.59 -0.85 34.49
C SER A 438 16.17 -1.11 35.94
N ASP A 439 15.16 -0.39 36.43
CA ASP A 439 14.64 -0.53 37.79
C ASP A 439 13.95 -1.89 37.97
N THR A 440 13.09 -2.30 37.03
CA THR A 440 12.39 -3.59 37.08
C THR A 440 13.38 -4.77 36.97
N ALA A 441 14.38 -4.67 36.08
CA ALA A 441 15.45 -5.66 35.94
C ALA A 441 16.24 -5.81 37.25
N ALA A 442 16.56 -4.70 37.93
CA ALA A 442 17.26 -4.72 39.21
C ALA A 442 16.41 -5.37 40.32
N GLN A 443 15.11 -5.07 40.38
CA GLN A 443 14.19 -5.69 41.33
C GLN A 443 14.04 -7.21 41.10
N TYR A 444 13.92 -7.63 39.84
CA TYR A 444 13.83 -9.05 39.48
C TYR A 444 15.11 -9.81 39.84
N ARG A 445 16.29 -9.28 39.46
CA ARG A 445 17.60 -9.87 39.81
C ARG A 445 17.84 -9.92 41.33
N ALA A 446 17.27 -8.98 42.09
CA ALA A 446 17.31 -8.98 43.55
C ALA A 446 16.29 -9.92 44.21
N GLY A 447 15.42 -10.57 43.41
CA GLY A 447 14.33 -11.45 43.89
C GLY A 447 13.22 -10.72 44.63
N GLN A 448 13.04 -9.42 44.35
CA GLN A 448 12.00 -8.58 44.98
C GLN A 448 10.65 -8.70 44.28
N ILE A 449 10.68 -9.02 42.99
CA ILE A 449 9.53 -9.32 42.14
C ILE A 449 9.79 -10.66 41.45
N THR A 450 8.71 -11.34 41.09
CA THR A 450 8.69 -12.64 40.42
C THR A 450 8.20 -12.49 38.98
N LEU A 451 8.29 -13.57 38.20
CA LEU A 451 7.67 -13.61 36.87
C LEU A 451 6.15 -13.39 36.94
N GLU A 452 5.47 -13.86 38.00
CA GLU A 452 4.04 -13.62 38.20
C GLU A 452 3.74 -12.13 38.46
N ASP A 453 4.63 -11.41 39.15
CA ASP A 453 4.51 -9.96 39.34
C ASP A 453 4.72 -9.18 38.03
N LEU A 454 5.43 -9.79 37.06
CA LEU A 454 5.58 -9.30 35.69
C LEU A 454 4.45 -9.78 34.77
N GLY A 455 3.47 -10.52 35.30
CA GLY A 455 2.35 -11.06 34.52
C GLY A 455 2.65 -12.31 33.68
N LEU A 456 3.83 -12.90 33.84
CA LEU A 456 4.29 -14.03 33.03
C LEU A 456 3.95 -15.39 33.65
N SER A 457 3.27 -16.24 32.87
CA SER A 457 3.06 -17.66 33.16
C SER A 457 3.81 -18.53 32.17
N LEU A 458 4.94 -19.10 32.61
CA LEU A 458 5.82 -19.92 31.76
C LEU A 458 5.59 -21.43 31.93
N ARG A 459 5.75 -22.19 30.85
CA ARG A 459 5.86 -23.65 30.84
C ARG A 459 6.88 -24.10 29.80
N SER A 460 7.66 -25.13 30.11
CA SER A 460 8.71 -25.65 29.21
C SER A 460 9.61 -24.52 28.70
N ILE A 461 10.25 -23.80 29.64
CA ILE A 461 11.26 -22.80 29.32
C ILE A 461 12.48 -23.18 30.14
N GLU A 462 13.58 -23.44 29.46
CA GLU A 462 14.81 -23.97 30.01
C GLU A 462 15.78 -22.85 30.41
N ASP A 463 15.77 -21.73 29.68
CA ASP A 463 16.61 -20.56 29.97
C ASP A 463 15.82 -19.25 30.04
N ILE A 464 16.23 -18.35 30.95
CA ILE A 464 15.67 -17.01 31.09
C ILE A 464 16.81 -16.00 31.15
N ILE A 465 16.87 -15.15 30.13
CA ILE A 465 17.93 -14.16 29.92
C ILE A 465 17.34 -12.77 30.19
N VAL A 466 17.81 -12.11 31.26
CA VAL A 466 17.30 -10.80 31.66
C VAL A 466 18.13 -9.69 31.04
N ILE A 467 17.49 -8.84 30.24
CA ILE A 467 18.09 -7.71 29.55
C ILE A 467 17.60 -6.41 30.19
N ASP A 468 18.53 -5.47 30.38
CA ASP A 468 18.21 -4.10 30.79
C ASP A 468 17.95 -3.28 29.53
N GLY A 469 16.69 -3.20 29.10
CA GLY A 469 16.28 -2.60 27.83
C GLY A 469 16.46 -1.08 27.76
N ALA A 470 16.72 -0.41 28.89
CA ALA A 470 17.01 1.02 28.93
C ALA A 470 18.52 1.33 28.90
N ALA A 471 19.37 0.29 28.88
CA ALA A 471 20.81 0.45 28.74
C ALA A 471 21.21 0.57 27.27
N ASP A 472 21.96 1.63 26.96
CA ASP A 472 22.47 1.92 25.62
C ASP A 472 23.27 0.72 25.04
N GLY A 473 22.87 0.25 23.85
CA GLY A 473 23.47 -0.90 23.16
C GLY A 473 23.10 -2.29 23.69
N ALA A 474 22.26 -2.41 24.72
CA ALA A 474 21.95 -3.71 25.33
C ALA A 474 21.07 -4.61 24.45
N LEU A 475 20.24 -4.03 23.58
CA LEU A 475 19.43 -4.78 22.62
C LEU A 475 20.31 -5.26 21.46
N ASP A 476 21.15 -4.40 20.89
CA ASP A 476 22.13 -4.76 19.86
C ASP A 476 23.10 -5.85 20.34
N ASP A 477 23.59 -5.76 21.58
CA ASP A 477 24.48 -6.78 22.17
C ASP A 477 23.76 -8.13 22.39
N ALA A 478 22.45 -8.11 22.61
CA ALA A 478 21.65 -9.30 22.90
C ALA A 478 21.07 -9.97 21.65
N PHE A 479 20.71 -9.16 20.65
CA PHE A 479 19.92 -9.57 19.50
C PHE A 479 20.61 -9.27 18.16
N GLY A 480 21.65 -8.42 18.10
CA GLY A 480 22.27 -7.97 16.84
C GLY A 480 22.99 -9.06 16.03
N ASP A 481 23.27 -10.22 16.63
CA ASP A 481 23.76 -11.40 15.90
C ASP A 481 22.62 -12.35 15.46
N MET A 482 21.37 -12.05 15.81
CA MET A 482 20.20 -12.81 15.42
C MET A 482 19.64 -12.26 14.10
N GLY A 483 19.55 -13.11 13.08
CA GLY A 483 19.16 -12.70 11.72
C GLY A 483 17.80 -12.00 11.62
N TRP A 484 16.91 -12.19 12.59
CA TRP A 484 15.60 -11.50 12.66
C TRP A 484 15.68 -10.06 13.19
N TYR A 485 16.68 -9.71 14.02
CA TYR A 485 16.77 -8.40 14.67
C TYR A 485 17.14 -7.29 13.68
N ASP A 486 18.08 -7.55 12.77
CA ASP A 486 18.40 -6.62 11.68
C ASP A 486 17.16 -6.32 10.81
N MET A 487 16.29 -7.32 10.58
CA MET A 487 15.04 -7.13 9.86
C MET A 487 14.01 -6.38 10.69
N ALA A 488 13.82 -6.71 11.97
CA ALA A 488 12.88 -6.02 12.85
C ALA A 488 13.25 -4.54 13.05
N ASP A 489 14.55 -4.21 13.17
CA ASP A 489 15.07 -2.83 13.19
C ASP A 489 14.85 -2.14 11.83
N MET A 490 15.08 -2.83 10.70
CA MET A 490 14.78 -2.31 9.36
C MET A 490 13.31 -1.90 9.19
N TRP A 491 12.38 -2.59 9.86
CA TRP A 491 10.95 -2.28 9.84
C TRP A 491 10.48 -1.37 10.99
N GLY A 492 11.40 -0.89 11.85
CA GLY A 492 11.11 0.06 12.92
C GLY A 492 10.42 -0.53 14.16
N PHE A 493 10.56 -1.84 14.39
CA PHE A 493 9.92 -2.55 15.50
C PHE A 493 10.77 -2.64 16.78
N VAL A 494 12.07 -2.30 16.74
CA VAL A 494 12.98 -2.42 17.90
C VAL A 494 13.77 -1.14 18.15
#